data_AF-A9G243-F1
#
_entry.id   AF-A9G243-F1
#
_cell.length_a   1.000
_cell.length_b   1.000
_cell.length_c   1.000
_cell.angle_alpha   90.00
_cell.angle_beta   90.00
_cell.angle_gamma   90.00
#
_symmetry.space_group_name_H-M   'P 1'
#
loop_
_entity.id
_entity.type
_entity.pdbx_description
1 polymer ?
#
loop_
_entity_poly.entity_id
_entity_poly.type
_entity_poly.pdbx_seq_one_letter_code
_entity_poly.pdbx_strand_id
1 'polypeptide(L)'
;MKPRPPSDPRSPPTGDGPLERRAGADRGRRLALVVPGAEPVAPASDDELGAARALAEALDRGEVPLADALRAAARPAGLDRADHEALLARALGDEGAPPTKAELRAAERLREALEPRAASGGGPGRGGGSGGEGALGSPDARDELAELAVALRAAWRPAALPELPGRALIDQALRASLARGPRRIAPVTMAALSTLAAAAAAVALIVGQIREERASVARAPAAAAPAEALAARPLLIEARSTAALFDPAAPFPREGGQTERIDRIAAARASDLRQNRYAAWGVR
;
A
#
# COMPACT_ATOMS: atom_id res chain seq x y z
N MET A 1 64.29 -23.79 -6.05
CA MET A 1 62.85 -23.67 -5.70
C MET A 1 62.16 -24.96 -6.12
N LYS A 2 61.61 -25.75 -5.20
CA LYS A 2 60.95 -27.03 -5.52
C LYS A 2 59.44 -26.81 -5.72
N PRO A 3 58.82 -27.33 -6.79
CA PRO A 3 57.39 -27.18 -7.03
C PRO A 3 56.58 -28.04 -6.05
N ARG A 4 55.50 -27.46 -5.50
CA ARG A 4 54.54 -28.17 -4.64
C ARG A 4 53.68 -29.11 -5.50
N PRO A 5 53.48 -30.37 -5.10
CA PRO A 5 52.57 -31.27 -5.79
C PRO A 5 51.10 -30.86 -5.57
N PRO A 6 50.21 -31.18 -6.53
CA PRO A 6 48.79 -30.87 -6.45
C PRO A 6 48.10 -31.69 -5.35
N SER A 7 47.20 -31.03 -4.62
CA SER A 7 46.42 -31.62 -3.52
C SER A 7 45.39 -32.63 -4.05
N ASP A 8 45.35 -33.81 -3.44
CA ASP A 8 44.36 -34.85 -3.75
C ASP A 8 42.91 -34.39 -3.48
N PRO A 9 41.95 -34.81 -4.33
CA PRO A 9 40.53 -34.52 -4.12
C PRO A 9 39.99 -35.31 -2.92
N ARG A 10 39.36 -34.59 -1.99
CA ARG A 10 38.67 -35.16 -0.82
C ARG A 10 37.61 -36.16 -1.26
N SER A 11 37.69 -37.38 -0.76
CA SER A 11 36.63 -38.38 -0.88
C SER A 11 35.34 -37.89 -0.20
N PRO A 12 34.16 -38.13 -0.80
CA PRO A 12 32.89 -37.82 -0.18
C PRO A 12 32.65 -38.69 1.07
N PRO A 13 31.92 -38.19 2.07
CA PRO A 13 31.60 -38.96 3.26
C PRO A 13 30.61 -40.08 2.91
N THR A 14 31.09 -41.32 3.00
CA THR A 14 30.26 -42.54 2.98
C THR A 14 29.44 -42.60 4.27
N GLY A 15 28.28 -41.97 4.26
CA GLY A 15 27.28 -42.04 5.33
C GLY A 15 26.20 -43.05 5.01
N ASP A 16 26.52 -44.35 5.07
CA ASP A 16 25.52 -45.43 5.10
C ASP A 16 24.96 -45.56 6.52
N GLY A 17 23.98 -44.72 6.82
CA GLY A 17 23.06 -44.93 7.93
C GLY A 17 21.67 -45.25 7.37
N PRO A 18 21.00 -46.33 7.79
CA PRO A 18 19.62 -46.56 7.42
C PRO A 18 18.77 -45.43 8.02
N LEU A 19 18.33 -44.51 7.17
CA LEU A 19 17.33 -43.52 7.53
C LEU A 19 16.03 -44.27 7.83
N GLU A 20 15.78 -44.52 9.11
CA GLU A 20 14.46 -44.90 9.60
C GLU A 20 13.46 -43.85 9.12
N ARG A 21 12.70 -44.22 8.07
CA ARG A 21 11.52 -43.50 7.63
C ARG A 21 10.52 -43.56 8.77
N ARG A 22 10.58 -42.58 9.68
CA ARG A 22 9.43 -42.23 10.49
C ARG A 22 8.34 -41.80 9.53
N ALA A 23 7.41 -42.72 9.27
CA ALA A 23 6.10 -42.45 8.72
C ALA A 23 5.34 -41.56 9.72
N GLY A 24 5.75 -40.30 9.81
CA GLY A 24 4.93 -39.25 10.38
C GLY A 24 3.73 -39.14 9.46
N ALA A 25 2.55 -39.43 9.99
CA ALA A 25 1.28 -39.19 9.33
C ALA A 25 1.21 -37.70 8.99
N ASP A 26 1.69 -37.34 7.80
CA ASP A 26 1.54 -36.04 7.19
C ASP A 26 0.07 -35.92 6.79
N ARG A 27 -0.77 -35.72 7.81
CA ARG A 27 -2.13 -35.25 7.64
C ARG A 27 -1.97 -33.84 7.10
N GLY A 28 -1.94 -33.74 5.78
CA GLY A 28 -2.07 -32.50 5.03
C GLY A 28 -3.30 -31.76 5.56
N ARG A 29 -3.08 -30.91 6.56
CA ARG A 29 -4.04 -29.92 7.02
C ARG A 29 -4.06 -28.88 5.91
N ARG A 30 -4.81 -29.19 4.86
CA ARG A 30 -5.40 -28.17 4.01
C ARG A 30 -6.14 -27.26 4.97
N LEU A 31 -5.54 -26.12 5.29
CA LEU A 31 -6.21 -25.01 5.92
C LEU A 31 -7.27 -24.57 4.91
N ALA A 32 -8.41 -25.25 4.91
CA ALA A 32 -9.61 -24.74 4.30
C ALA A 32 -9.84 -23.40 4.99
N LEU A 33 -9.75 -22.32 4.22
CA LEU A 33 -10.12 -21.00 4.66
C LEU A 33 -11.63 -21.05 4.92
N VAL A 34 -12.02 -21.51 6.11
CA VAL A 34 -13.39 -21.47 6.58
C VAL A 34 -13.66 -20.00 6.84
N VAL A 35 -14.22 -19.32 5.85
CA VAL A 35 -14.84 -18.00 6.03
C VAL A 35 -16.08 -18.25 6.89
N PRO A 36 -16.04 -18.00 8.22
CA PRO A 36 -17.14 -18.35 9.08
C PRO A 36 -18.27 -17.33 8.86
N GLY A 37 -19.44 -17.82 8.44
CA GLY A 37 -20.67 -17.02 8.48
C GLY A 37 -20.84 -16.00 7.35
N ALA A 38 -20.25 -16.22 6.17
CA ALA A 38 -20.72 -15.51 4.99
C ALA A 38 -22.15 -15.98 4.70
N GLU A 39 -23.13 -15.19 5.12
CA GLU A 39 -24.51 -15.39 4.67
C GLU A 39 -24.49 -15.46 3.14
N PRO A 40 -25.25 -16.39 2.54
CA PRO A 40 -25.34 -16.49 1.10
C PRO A 40 -25.78 -15.12 0.57
N VAL A 41 -24.85 -14.41 -0.06
CA VAL A 41 -25.12 -13.10 -0.66
C VAL A 41 -26.23 -13.33 -1.67
N ALA A 42 -27.38 -12.70 -1.43
CA ALA A 42 -28.50 -12.79 -2.34
C ALA A 42 -28.02 -12.43 -3.76
N PRO A 43 -28.51 -13.13 -4.80
CA PRO A 43 -28.18 -12.75 -6.17
C PRO A 43 -28.55 -11.28 -6.38
N ALA A 44 -27.68 -10.52 -7.03
CA ALA A 44 -27.91 -9.12 -7.33
C ALA A 44 -29.25 -8.96 -8.07
N SER A 45 -30.04 -7.98 -7.65
CA SER A 45 -31.30 -7.66 -8.29
C SER A 45 -31.09 -7.10 -9.71
N ASP A 46 -32.09 -7.21 -10.58
CA ASP A 46 -32.01 -6.68 -11.94
C ASP A 46 -31.74 -5.16 -11.97
N ASP A 47 -32.27 -4.42 -10.98
CA ASP A 47 -32.03 -2.99 -10.81
C ASP A 47 -30.57 -2.69 -10.44
N GLU A 48 -29.97 -3.47 -9.54
CA GLU A 48 -28.55 -3.36 -9.19
C GLU A 48 -27.65 -3.70 -10.38
N LEU A 49 -28.01 -4.73 -11.16
CA LEU A 49 -27.30 -5.07 -12.39
C LEU A 49 -27.41 -3.94 -13.43
N GLY A 50 -28.57 -3.29 -13.54
CA GLY A 50 -28.78 -2.12 -14.39
C GLY A 50 -27.93 -0.93 -13.96
N ALA A 51 -27.94 -0.59 -12.67
CA ALA A 51 -27.12 0.49 -12.11
C ALA A 51 -25.62 0.23 -12.26
N ALA A 52 -25.18 -1.03 -12.07
CA ALA A 52 -23.79 -1.42 -12.27
C ALA A 52 -23.34 -1.26 -13.74
N ARG A 53 -24.21 -1.59 -14.70
CA ARG A 53 -23.94 -1.37 -16.14
C ARG A 53 -23.87 0.10 -16.49
N ALA A 54 -24.83 0.90 -16.02
CA ALA A 54 -24.83 2.35 -16.25
C ALA A 54 -23.57 3.02 -15.67
N LEU A 55 -23.15 2.59 -14.46
CA LEU A 55 -21.89 3.04 -13.88
C LEU A 55 -20.70 2.61 -14.74
N ALA A 56 -20.62 1.35 -15.16
CA ALA A 56 -19.54 0.87 -16.02
C ALA A 56 -19.43 1.69 -17.33
N GLU A 57 -20.55 1.98 -17.99
CA GLU A 57 -20.59 2.84 -19.17
C GLU A 57 -20.15 4.28 -18.90
N ALA A 58 -20.53 4.86 -17.75
CA ALA A 58 -20.08 6.19 -17.35
C ALA A 58 -18.57 6.22 -17.07
N LEU A 59 -18.03 5.16 -16.47
CA LEU A 59 -16.59 5.00 -16.26
C LEU A 59 -15.86 4.85 -17.61
N ASP A 60 -16.40 4.07 -18.56
CA ASP A 60 -15.81 3.88 -19.89
C ASP A 60 -15.83 5.15 -20.74
N ARG A 61 -16.87 6.00 -20.59
CA ARG A 61 -16.92 7.33 -21.21
C ARG A 61 -15.99 8.36 -20.56
N GLY A 62 -15.42 8.08 -19.39
CA GLY A 62 -14.55 9.00 -18.67
C GLY A 62 -15.29 10.21 -18.07
N GLU A 63 -16.61 10.11 -17.89
CA GLU A 63 -17.45 11.22 -17.41
C GLU A 63 -17.33 11.44 -15.89
N VAL A 64 -16.70 10.50 -15.18
CA VAL A 64 -16.51 10.58 -13.73
C VAL A 64 -15.02 10.75 -13.44
N PRO A 65 -14.56 11.86 -12.82
CA PRO A 65 -13.16 12.02 -12.42
C PRO A 65 -12.65 10.88 -11.52
N LEU A 66 -13.56 10.27 -10.75
CA LEU A 66 -13.30 9.07 -9.95
C LEU A 66 -12.96 7.85 -10.82
N ALA A 67 -13.50 7.73 -12.04
CA ALA A 67 -13.19 6.66 -12.97
C ALA A 67 -11.73 6.64 -13.35
N ASP A 68 -11.18 7.81 -13.67
CA ASP A 68 -9.77 7.93 -14.06
C ASP A 68 -8.86 7.66 -12.87
N ALA A 69 -9.24 8.10 -11.67
CA ALA A 69 -8.51 7.76 -10.44
C ALA A 69 -8.53 6.25 -10.17
N LEU A 70 -9.69 5.59 -10.28
CA LEU A 70 -9.81 4.14 -10.08
C LEU A 70 -9.10 3.35 -11.17
N ARG A 71 -9.14 3.80 -12.42
CA ARG A 71 -8.42 3.20 -13.55
C ARG A 71 -6.91 3.33 -13.37
N ALA A 72 -6.43 4.50 -12.94
CA ALA A 72 -5.02 4.72 -12.59
C ALA A 72 -4.58 3.87 -11.39
N ALA A 73 -5.43 3.70 -10.38
CA ALA A 73 -5.15 2.85 -9.23
C ALA A 73 -5.13 1.36 -9.59
N ALA A 74 -6.06 0.91 -10.43
CA ALA A 74 -6.15 -0.47 -10.89
C ALA A 74 -5.02 -0.83 -11.87
N ARG A 75 -4.54 0.15 -12.64
CA ARG A 75 -3.47 0.02 -13.62
C ARG A 75 -2.43 1.12 -13.40
N PRO A 76 -1.60 0.99 -12.35
CA PRO A 76 -0.53 1.96 -12.14
C PRO A 76 0.37 1.95 -13.37
N ALA A 77 0.55 3.11 -13.97
CA ALA A 77 1.53 3.25 -15.03
C ALA A 77 2.92 2.90 -14.45
N GLY A 78 3.73 2.19 -15.23
CA GLY A 78 5.12 1.96 -14.85
C GLY A 78 5.81 3.30 -14.63
N LEU A 79 6.42 3.48 -13.46
CA LEU A 79 7.33 4.60 -13.24
C LEU A 79 8.52 4.43 -14.18
N ASP A 80 8.88 5.50 -14.88
CA ASP A 80 10.11 5.46 -15.63
C ASP A 80 11.31 5.34 -14.66
N ARG A 81 12.41 4.80 -15.17
CA ARG A 81 13.57 4.52 -14.34
C ARG A 81 14.14 5.79 -13.69
N ALA A 82 14.12 6.93 -14.39
CA ALA A 82 14.68 8.17 -13.85
C ALA A 82 13.83 8.71 -12.70
N ASP A 83 12.50 8.68 -12.85
CA ASP A 83 11.54 9.04 -11.80
C ASP A 83 11.65 8.09 -10.59
N HIS A 84 11.84 6.78 -10.83
CA HIS A 84 12.05 5.82 -9.76
C HIS A 84 13.32 6.10 -8.96
N GLU A 85 14.46 6.32 -9.63
CA GLU A 85 15.73 6.65 -8.98
C GLU A 85 15.66 7.99 -8.23
N ALA A 86 14.99 9.00 -8.78
CA ALA A 86 14.79 10.28 -8.11
C ALA A 86 13.96 10.14 -6.82
N LEU A 87 12.89 9.33 -6.85
CA LEU A 87 12.08 9.04 -5.66
C LEU A 87 12.87 8.26 -4.61
N LEU A 88 13.70 7.29 -5.03
CA LEU A 88 14.57 6.54 -4.12
C LEU A 88 15.63 7.44 -3.48
N ALA A 89 16.32 8.27 -4.27
CA ALA A 89 17.32 9.19 -3.77
C ALA A 89 16.72 10.13 -2.71
N ARG A 90 15.53 10.69 -2.98
CA ARG A 90 14.81 11.55 -2.02
C ARG A 90 14.39 10.80 -0.76
N ALA A 91 13.91 9.55 -0.88
CA ALA A 91 13.58 8.71 0.27
C ALA A 91 14.81 8.34 1.13
N LEU A 92 16.00 8.33 0.52
CA LEU A 92 17.27 8.13 1.21
C LEU A 92 17.88 9.44 1.76
N GLY A 93 17.17 10.57 1.65
CA GLY A 93 17.59 11.86 2.21
C GLY A 93 18.40 12.74 1.27
N ASP A 94 18.50 12.40 -0.02
CA ASP A 94 19.10 13.30 -1.01
C ASP A 94 18.10 14.39 -1.41
N GLU A 95 18.20 15.55 -0.76
CA GLU A 95 17.41 16.74 -1.08
C GLU A 95 17.74 17.32 -2.48
N GLY A 96 18.89 16.95 -3.05
CA GLY A 96 19.33 17.36 -4.39
C GLY A 96 18.77 16.49 -5.53
N ALA A 97 18.00 15.44 -5.21
CA ALA A 97 17.43 14.55 -6.20
C ALA A 97 16.57 15.33 -7.23
N PRO A 98 16.74 15.10 -8.55
CA PRO A 98 16.03 15.85 -9.58
C PRO A 98 14.51 15.68 -9.45
N PRO A 99 13.71 16.68 -9.87
CA PRO A 99 12.25 16.55 -9.87
C PRO A 99 11.82 15.46 -10.85
N THR A 100 10.80 14.70 -10.47
CA THR A 100 10.18 13.68 -11.34
C THR A 100 9.42 14.35 -12.49
N LYS A 101 9.17 13.64 -13.59
CA LYS A 101 8.36 14.16 -14.69
C LYS A 101 6.93 14.48 -14.29
N ALA A 102 6.39 13.78 -13.29
CA ALA A 102 5.06 14.08 -12.74
C ALA A 102 5.07 15.45 -12.02
N GLU A 103 6.10 15.71 -11.22
CA GLU A 103 6.31 17.00 -10.54
C GLU A 103 6.51 18.13 -11.56
N LEU A 104 7.34 17.93 -12.59
CA LEU A 104 7.56 18.92 -13.65
C LEU A 104 6.25 19.25 -14.39
N ARG A 105 5.46 18.24 -14.78
CA ARG A 105 4.16 18.46 -15.42
C ARG A 105 3.16 19.17 -14.51
N ALA A 106 3.16 18.86 -13.22
CA ALA A 106 2.32 19.54 -12.25
C ALA A 106 2.74 21.00 -12.06
N ALA A 107 4.04 21.27 -11.99
CA ALA A 107 4.60 22.62 -11.91
C ALA A 107 4.27 23.43 -13.17
N GLU A 108 4.33 22.82 -14.36
CA GLU A 108 3.98 23.48 -15.61
C GLU A 108 2.49 23.83 -15.68
N ARG A 109 1.59 22.89 -15.30
CA ARG A 109 0.14 23.20 -15.20
C ARG A 109 -0.14 24.32 -14.21
N LEU A 110 0.57 24.34 -13.08
CA LEU A 110 0.43 25.41 -12.10
C LEU A 110 0.95 26.74 -12.66
N ARG A 111 2.08 26.73 -13.38
CA ARG A 111 2.59 27.91 -14.08
C ARG A 111 1.56 28.42 -15.08
N GLU A 112 1.01 27.56 -15.92
CA GLU A 112 -0.03 27.92 -16.91
C GLU A 112 -1.29 28.50 -16.25
N ALA A 113 -1.71 27.94 -15.10
CA ALA A 113 -2.86 28.44 -14.35
C ALA A 113 -2.60 29.80 -13.66
N LEU A 114 -1.36 30.03 -13.20
CA LEU A 114 -0.96 31.27 -12.53
C LEU A 114 -0.51 32.36 -13.48
N GLU A 115 -0.05 32.00 -14.68
CA GLU A 115 0.36 32.96 -15.70
C GLU A 115 -0.87 33.78 -16.05
N PRO A 116 -0.91 35.06 -15.64
CA PRO A 116 -2.10 35.86 -15.80
C PRO A 116 -2.38 35.91 -17.30
N ARG A 117 -3.62 35.63 -17.70
CA ARG A 117 -4.13 35.78 -19.07
C ARG A 117 -3.97 37.22 -19.64
N ALA A 118 -3.27 38.09 -18.92
CA ALA A 118 -2.90 39.46 -19.22
C ALA A 118 -2.15 39.64 -20.56
N ALA A 119 -1.56 38.58 -21.12
CA ALA A 119 -0.94 38.65 -22.45
C ALA A 119 -1.92 38.40 -23.61
N SER A 120 -3.14 37.87 -23.38
CA SER A 120 -4.21 37.98 -24.37
C SER A 120 -4.80 39.39 -24.27
N GLY A 121 -3.98 40.36 -24.68
CA GLY A 121 -4.35 41.75 -24.83
C GLY A 121 -5.58 41.85 -25.70
N GLY A 122 -6.74 41.96 -25.04
CA GLY A 122 -7.88 42.66 -25.60
C GLY A 122 -7.41 44.09 -25.85
N GLY A 123 -6.91 44.33 -27.07
CA GLY A 123 -7.13 45.63 -27.68
C GLY A 123 -8.63 45.95 -27.53
N PRO A 124 -9.00 47.22 -27.32
CA PRO A 124 -10.40 47.64 -27.13
C PRO A 124 -11.19 47.43 -28.44
N GLY A 125 -11.47 46.17 -28.77
CA GLY A 125 -12.21 45.70 -29.92
C GLY A 125 -13.67 45.56 -29.54
N ARG A 126 -14.34 46.70 -29.51
CA ARG A 126 -15.79 46.88 -29.49
C ARG A 126 -16.48 45.91 -30.46
N GLY A 127 -17.15 44.87 -29.95
CA GLY A 127 -17.97 43.98 -30.78
C GLY A 127 -18.64 42.91 -29.94
N GLY A 128 -19.94 43.07 -29.68
CA GLY A 128 -20.72 42.25 -28.76
C GLY A 128 -20.79 40.77 -29.15
N GLY A 129 -20.51 39.92 -28.17
CA GLY A 129 -20.73 38.48 -28.24
C GLY A 129 -21.07 37.99 -26.84
N SER A 130 -22.34 38.14 -26.45
CA SER A 130 -22.88 37.63 -25.21
C SER A 130 -22.86 36.09 -25.20
N GLY A 131 -22.28 35.50 -24.17
CA GLY A 131 -22.64 34.15 -23.73
C GLY A 131 -21.47 33.18 -23.72
N GLY A 132 -20.79 33.08 -22.58
CA GLY A 132 -19.83 32.00 -22.32
C GLY A 132 -18.58 32.39 -21.55
N GLU A 133 -18.61 33.42 -20.71
CA GLU A 133 -17.58 33.60 -19.68
C GLU A 133 -17.70 32.44 -18.68
N GLY A 134 -16.92 31.39 -18.94
CA GLY A 134 -16.84 30.20 -18.10
C GLY A 134 -16.38 30.54 -16.69
N ALA A 135 -17.00 29.87 -15.72
CA ALA A 135 -16.88 30.04 -14.27
C ALA A 135 -15.44 30.03 -13.69
N LEU A 136 -14.42 29.72 -14.49
CA LEU A 136 -13.01 29.70 -14.08
C LEU A 136 -12.32 31.08 -14.17
N GLY A 137 -12.99 32.10 -14.71
CA GLY A 137 -12.46 33.47 -14.80
C GLY A 137 -12.77 34.39 -13.61
N SER A 138 -13.61 33.93 -12.67
CA SER A 138 -14.02 34.76 -11.53
C SER A 138 -12.82 35.11 -10.63
N PRO A 139 -12.69 36.35 -10.14
CA PRO A 139 -11.67 36.71 -9.14
C PRO A 139 -11.72 35.79 -7.92
N ASP A 140 -12.90 35.35 -7.50
CA ASP A 140 -13.07 34.42 -6.37
C ASP A 140 -12.39 33.07 -6.64
N ALA A 141 -12.45 32.55 -7.87
CA ALA A 141 -11.78 31.30 -8.24
C ALA A 141 -10.26 31.42 -8.20
N ARG A 142 -9.71 32.62 -8.41
CA ARG A 142 -8.27 32.88 -8.28
C ARG A 142 -7.83 32.93 -6.83
N ASP A 143 -8.65 33.54 -5.96
CA ASP A 143 -8.37 33.59 -4.52
C ASP A 143 -8.46 32.19 -3.89
N GLU A 144 -9.44 31.38 -4.30
CA GLU A 144 -9.53 29.96 -3.90
C GLU A 144 -8.30 29.14 -4.34
N LEU A 145 -7.83 29.35 -5.58
CA LEU A 145 -6.61 28.68 -6.06
C LEU A 145 -5.35 29.15 -5.34
N ALA A 146 -5.28 30.44 -4.96
CA ALA A 146 -4.18 30.97 -4.17
C ALA A 146 -4.17 30.39 -2.74
N GLU A 147 -5.33 30.29 -2.10
CA GLU A 147 -5.48 29.68 -0.78
C GLU A 147 -5.12 28.19 -0.82
N LEU A 148 -5.57 27.46 -1.85
CA LEU A 148 -5.21 26.06 -2.07
C LEU A 148 -3.69 25.88 -2.29
N ALA A 149 -3.05 26.78 -3.04
CA ALA A 149 -1.60 26.74 -3.25
C ALA A 149 -0.82 26.98 -1.95
N VAL A 150 -1.29 27.87 -1.08
CA VAL A 150 -0.72 28.09 0.26
C VAL A 150 -0.90 26.85 1.14
N ALA A 151 -2.10 26.26 1.15
CA ALA A 151 -2.39 25.05 1.91
C ALA A 151 -1.53 23.86 1.46
N LEU A 152 -1.39 23.65 0.15
CA LEU A 152 -0.53 22.60 -0.41
C LEU A 152 0.94 22.82 -0.06
N ARG A 153 1.42 24.07 -0.10
CA ARG A 153 2.79 24.41 0.32
C ARG A 153 3.03 24.14 1.80
N ALA A 154 2.05 24.44 2.66
CA ALA A 154 2.11 24.14 4.08
C ALA A 154 2.08 22.63 4.37
N ALA A 155 1.32 21.86 3.59
CA ALA A 155 1.25 20.41 3.72
C ALA A 155 2.53 19.71 3.26
N TRP A 156 3.14 20.17 2.16
CA TRP A 156 4.37 19.59 1.60
C TRP A 156 5.63 19.98 2.36
N ARG A 157 5.61 21.14 3.01
CA ARG A 157 6.69 21.62 3.86
C ARG A 157 6.09 21.98 5.20
N PRO A 158 5.68 20.98 6.00
CA PRO A 158 5.18 21.24 7.34
C PRO A 158 6.24 22.09 8.02
N ALA A 159 5.85 23.29 8.46
CA ALA A 159 6.74 24.13 9.22
C ALA A 159 7.34 23.25 10.31
N ALA A 160 8.67 23.25 10.43
CA ALA A 160 9.33 22.53 11.50
C ALA A 160 8.58 22.93 12.76
N LEU A 161 7.86 21.97 13.36
CA LEU A 161 7.15 22.23 14.59
C LEU A 161 8.23 22.84 15.47
N PRO A 162 8.08 24.10 15.93
CA PRO A 162 9.00 24.58 16.93
C PRO A 162 9.02 23.50 18.00
N GLU A 163 10.17 23.22 18.60
CA GLU A 163 10.26 22.31 19.74
C GLU A 163 9.50 22.93 20.93
N LEU A 164 8.21 23.20 20.77
CA LEU A 164 7.22 23.14 21.81
C LEU A 164 7.41 21.75 22.38
N PRO A 165 7.87 21.65 23.63
CA PRO A 165 8.13 20.36 24.24
C PRO A 165 6.83 19.57 24.09
N GLY A 166 6.85 18.41 23.44
CA GLY A 166 5.63 17.67 23.11
C GLY A 166 4.68 17.49 24.30
N ARG A 167 5.21 17.57 25.52
CA ARG A 167 4.46 17.73 26.77
C ARG A 167 3.45 18.89 26.78
N ALA A 168 3.79 20.09 26.31
CA ALA A 168 2.87 21.24 26.30
C ALA A 168 1.66 20.99 25.39
N LEU A 169 1.86 20.37 24.22
CA LEU A 169 0.77 19.99 23.31
C LEU A 169 -0.07 18.84 23.89
N ILE A 170 0.56 17.85 24.51
CA ILE A 170 -0.13 16.75 25.20
C ILE A 170 -0.95 17.30 26.38
N ASP A 171 -0.38 18.19 27.20
CA ASP A 171 -1.05 18.81 28.34
C ASP A 171 -2.21 19.71 27.89
N GLN A 172 -2.07 20.39 26.75
CA GLN A 172 -3.14 21.17 26.15
C GLN A 172 -4.26 20.28 25.59
N ALA A 173 -3.91 19.18 24.91
CA ALA A 173 -4.88 18.21 24.40
C ALA A 173 -5.63 17.51 25.55
N LEU A 174 -4.93 17.13 26.62
CA LEU A 174 -5.54 16.55 27.82
C LEU A 174 -6.46 17.55 28.52
N ARG A 175 -6.02 18.81 28.72
CA ARG A 175 -6.89 19.86 29.27
C ARG A 175 -8.12 20.12 28.42
N ALA A 176 -7.99 20.16 27.09
CA ALA A 176 -9.11 20.32 26.18
C ALA A 176 -10.06 19.11 26.21
N SER A 177 -9.54 17.90 26.41
CA SER A 177 -10.35 16.68 26.57
C SER A 177 -11.14 16.66 27.88
N LEU A 178 -10.53 17.12 28.98
CA LEU A 178 -11.16 17.19 30.30
C LEU A 178 -12.19 18.32 30.40
N ALA A 179 -11.96 19.44 29.70
CA ALA A 179 -12.90 20.55 29.63
C ALA A 179 -14.14 20.23 28.77
N ARG A 180 -14.05 19.24 27.88
CA ARG A 180 -15.20 18.73 27.14
C ARG A 180 -15.95 17.75 28.03
N GLY A 181 -16.96 18.27 28.74
CA GLY A 181 -17.89 17.45 29.52
C GLY A 181 -18.49 16.30 28.71
N PRO A 182 -19.04 15.25 29.37
CA PRO A 182 -19.51 14.04 28.72
C PRO A 182 -20.57 14.37 27.67
N ARG A 183 -20.15 14.43 26.41
CA ARG A 183 -21.07 14.56 25.29
C ARG A 183 -21.81 13.24 25.19
N ARG A 184 -23.12 13.26 25.45
CA ARG A 184 -24.02 12.15 25.13
C ARG A 184 -24.00 11.98 23.61
N ILE A 185 -23.11 11.12 23.12
CA ILE A 185 -23.08 10.72 21.72
C ILE A 185 -24.35 9.90 21.51
N ALA A 186 -25.34 10.51 20.86
CA ALA A 186 -26.49 9.77 20.38
C ALA A 186 -25.98 8.68 19.41
N PRO A 187 -26.32 7.39 19.59
CA PRO A 187 -25.73 6.26 18.89
C PRO A 187 -26.16 6.13 17.41
N VAL A 188 -26.67 7.20 16.80
CA VAL A 188 -27.32 7.14 15.48
C VAL A 188 -26.31 7.28 14.34
N THR A 189 -25.12 7.86 14.56
CA THR A 189 -24.13 8.08 13.47
C THR A 189 -23.05 7.01 13.37
N MET A 190 -22.88 6.15 14.37
CA MET A 190 -21.87 5.06 14.34
C MET A 190 -22.27 3.89 13.42
N ALA A 191 -23.57 3.67 13.18
CA ALA A 191 -24.03 2.62 12.26
C ALA A 191 -23.82 2.97 10.77
N ALA A 192 -23.86 4.28 10.43
CA ALA A 192 -23.68 4.73 9.05
C ALA A 192 -22.21 4.74 8.61
N LEU A 193 -21.27 4.99 9.52
CA LEU A 193 -19.84 5.00 9.18
C LEU A 193 -19.21 3.59 9.16
N SER A 194 -19.72 2.65 9.96
CA SER A 194 -19.20 1.27 9.99
C SER A 194 -19.59 0.47 8.74
N THR A 195 -20.78 0.70 8.19
CA THR A 195 -21.26 0.07 6.95
C THR A 195 -20.44 0.47 5.73
N LEU A 196 -20.01 1.74 5.66
CA LEU A 196 -19.23 2.27 4.54
C LEU A 196 -17.79 1.72 4.52
N ALA A 197 -17.16 1.56 5.70
CA ALA A 197 -15.85 0.94 5.83
C ALA A 197 -15.87 -0.57 5.50
N ALA A 198 -16.92 -1.28 5.91
CA ALA A 198 -17.10 -2.70 5.59
C ALA A 198 -17.30 -2.93 4.08
N ALA A 199 -18.08 -2.07 3.41
CA ALA A 199 -18.28 -2.12 1.97
C ALA A 199 -16.96 -1.92 1.18
N ALA A 200 -16.13 -0.95 1.60
CA ALA A 200 -14.83 -0.72 0.97
C ALA A 200 -13.86 -1.91 1.14
N ALA A 201 -13.85 -2.56 2.30
CA ALA A 201 -13.03 -3.74 2.54
C ALA A 201 -13.50 -4.96 1.72
N ALA A 202 -14.82 -5.14 1.58
CA ALA A 202 -15.40 -6.19 0.74
C ALA A 202 -15.04 -6.01 -0.75
N VAL A 203 -15.13 -4.78 -1.27
CA VAL A 203 -14.72 -4.46 -2.65
C VAL A 203 -13.22 -4.71 -2.86
N ALA A 204 -12.37 -4.34 -1.90
CA ALA A 204 -10.93 -4.58 -1.99
C ALA A 204 -10.58 -6.09 -2.04
N LEU A 205 -11.30 -6.94 -1.30
CA LEU A 205 -11.13 -8.38 -1.33
C LEU A 205 -11.57 -9.00 -2.67
N ILE A 206 -12.73 -8.60 -3.19
CA ILE A 206 -13.25 -9.10 -4.47
C ILE A 206 -12.30 -8.71 -5.63
N VAL A 207 -11.83 -7.46 -5.66
CA VAL A 207 -10.89 -6.99 -6.68
C VAL A 207 -9.52 -7.68 -6.54
N GLY A 208 -9.08 -7.97 -5.32
CA GLY A 208 -7.87 -8.74 -5.05
C GLY A 208 -7.94 -10.17 -5.58
N GLN A 209 -9.03 -10.88 -5.33
CA GLN A 209 -9.23 -12.27 -5.78
C GLN A 209 -9.30 -12.40 -7.31
N ILE A 210 -10.03 -11.50 -7.98
CA ILE A 210 -10.13 -11.50 -9.46
C ILE A 210 -8.75 -11.24 -10.10
N ARG A 211 -7.89 -10.48 -9.43
CA ARG A 211 -6.51 -10.23 -9.89
C ARG A 211 -5.62 -11.45 -9.73
N GLU A 212 -5.74 -12.20 -8.64
CA GLU A 212 -5.01 -13.47 -8.45
C GLU A 212 -5.48 -14.54 -9.45
N GLU A 213 -6.78 -14.66 -9.72
CA GLU A 213 -7.30 -15.60 -10.71
C GLU A 213 -6.84 -15.24 -12.14
N ARG A 214 -6.87 -13.96 -12.52
CA ARG A 214 -6.36 -13.52 -13.84
C ARG A 214 -4.85 -13.67 -13.96
N ALA A 215 -4.09 -13.44 -12.89
CA ALA A 215 -2.66 -13.71 -12.86
C ALA A 215 -2.34 -15.21 -12.93
N SER A 216 -3.26 -16.07 -12.48
CA SER A 216 -3.16 -17.52 -12.55
C SER A 216 -3.52 -18.06 -13.94
N VAL A 217 -4.53 -17.47 -14.60
CA VAL A 217 -4.98 -17.88 -15.94
C VAL A 217 -4.09 -17.32 -17.06
N ALA A 218 -3.52 -16.11 -16.90
CA ALA A 218 -2.53 -15.56 -17.85
C ALA A 218 -1.18 -16.30 -17.79
N ARG A 219 -0.99 -17.19 -16.80
CA ARG A 219 0.15 -18.11 -16.69
C ARG A 219 -0.23 -19.50 -17.18
N ALA A 220 -0.86 -19.59 -18.35
CA ALA A 220 -0.88 -20.83 -19.13
C ALA A 220 0.50 -21.06 -19.79
N PRO A 221 0.96 -22.31 -19.91
CA PRO A 221 2.38 -22.63 -20.09
C PRO A 221 2.80 -22.47 -21.55
N ALA A 222 3.47 -21.38 -21.87
CA ALA A 222 4.24 -21.29 -23.11
C ALA A 222 5.62 -21.92 -22.90
N ALA A 223 5.78 -23.11 -23.48
CA ALA A 223 7.03 -23.84 -23.71
C ALA A 223 7.76 -24.43 -22.49
N ALA A 224 8.18 -25.68 -22.66
CA ALA A 224 9.01 -26.45 -21.75
C ALA A 224 10.33 -25.71 -21.44
N ALA A 225 10.34 -24.95 -20.36
CA ALA A 225 11.58 -24.52 -19.73
C ALA A 225 12.24 -25.76 -19.06
N PRO A 226 13.56 -25.94 -19.19
CA PRO A 226 14.26 -27.08 -18.63
C PRO A 226 14.05 -27.16 -17.10
N ALA A 227 13.70 -28.36 -16.63
CA ALA A 227 13.35 -28.65 -15.24
C ALA A 227 14.47 -28.33 -14.21
N GLU A 228 15.67 -27.97 -14.67
CA GLU A 228 16.79 -27.58 -13.81
C GLU A 228 16.62 -26.18 -13.16
N ALA A 229 15.85 -25.26 -13.74
CA ALA A 229 15.68 -23.91 -13.18
C ALA A 229 14.72 -23.83 -11.98
N LEU A 230 13.93 -24.88 -11.72
CA LEU A 230 13.06 -24.97 -10.54
C LEU A 230 13.78 -25.53 -9.31
N ALA A 231 14.98 -26.11 -9.48
CA ALA A 231 15.74 -26.74 -8.39
C ALA A 231 16.46 -25.73 -7.47
N ALA A 232 16.57 -24.46 -7.87
CA ALA A 232 17.32 -23.44 -7.13
C ALA A 232 16.43 -22.38 -6.45
N ARG A 233 15.14 -22.68 -6.19
CA ARG A 233 14.34 -21.79 -5.36
C ARG A 233 14.91 -21.82 -3.94
N PRO A 234 15.33 -20.68 -3.36
CA PRO A 234 15.82 -20.65 -2.00
C PRO A 234 14.71 -21.18 -1.09
N LEU A 235 15.05 -22.19 -0.28
CA LEU A 235 14.15 -22.75 0.72
C LEU A 235 13.75 -21.61 1.66
N LEU A 236 12.52 -21.13 1.51
CA LEU A 236 11.95 -20.18 2.45
C LEU A 236 11.91 -20.85 3.82
N ILE A 237 12.30 -20.12 4.86
CA ILE A 237 12.22 -20.60 6.23
C ILE A 237 10.73 -20.72 6.55
N GLU A 238 10.29 -21.96 6.74
CA GLU A 238 8.95 -22.26 7.20
C GLU A 238 8.71 -21.53 8.53
N ALA A 239 7.55 -20.88 8.64
CA ALA A 239 7.20 -20.05 9.78
C ALA A 239 7.33 -20.86 11.07
N ARG A 240 8.41 -20.63 11.82
CA ARG A 240 8.67 -21.40 13.04
C ARG A 240 7.56 -21.14 14.04
N SER A 241 7.21 -22.18 14.79
CA SER A 241 6.29 -22.02 15.92
C SER A 241 6.94 -21.11 16.95
N THR A 242 6.23 -20.07 17.37
CA THR A 242 6.66 -19.18 18.46
C THR A 242 6.55 -19.86 19.82
N ALA A 243 6.09 -21.10 19.90
CA ALA A 243 5.98 -21.87 21.14
C ALA A 243 7.33 -22.02 21.87
N ALA A 244 8.44 -22.11 21.14
CA ALA A 244 9.77 -22.19 21.74
C ALA A 244 10.25 -20.88 22.39
N LEU A 245 9.58 -19.75 22.15
CA LEU A 245 9.89 -18.45 22.78
C LEU A 245 9.28 -18.31 24.18
N PHE A 246 8.47 -19.28 24.59
CA PHE A 246 7.79 -19.29 25.87
C PHE A 246 8.25 -20.50 26.66
N ASP A 247 8.80 -20.24 27.85
CA ASP A 247 9.11 -21.30 28.79
C ASP A 247 7.78 -21.88 29.31
N PRO A 248 7.47 -23.17 29.06
CA PRO A 248 6.24 -23.78 29.56
C PRO A 248 6.20 -23.82 31.10
N ALA A 249 7.34 -23.71 31.78
CA ALA A 249 7.42 -23.69 33.24
C ALA A 249 7.20 -22.28 33.84
N ALA A 250 7.25 -21.23 33.03
CA ALA A 250 7.01 -19.86 33.46
C ALA A 250 5.57 -19.42 33.13
N PRO A 251 4.61 -19.52 34.08
CA PRO A 251 3.25 -19.08 33.83
C PRO A 251 3.21 -17.58 33.54
N PHE A 252 2.39 -17.20 32.57
CA PHE A 252 2.26 -15.80 32.17
C PHE A 252 1.73 -14.94 33.34
N PRO A 253 2.30 -13.73 33.55
CA PRO A 253 1.74 -12.77 34.50
C PRO A 253 0.30 -12.46 34.10
N ARG A 254 -0.65 -12.61 35.03
CA ARG A 254 -2.08 -12.36 34.77
C ARG A 254 -2.40 -10.89 34.54
N GLU A 255 -1.54 -9.98 35.00
CA GLU A 255 -1.68 -8.54 34.84
C GLU A 255 -0.37 -7.95 34.30
N GLY A 256 -0.47 -7.04 33.32
CA GLY A 256 0.67 -6.28 32.78
C GLY A 256 1.60 -6.99 31.78
N GLY A 257 1.60 -8.33 31.70
CA GLY A 257 2.52 -9.08 30.83
C GLY A 257 2.08 -9.29 29.37
N GLN A 258 0.88 -8.84 28.98
CA GLN A 258 0.35 -9.08 27.63
C GLN A 258 1.12 -8.32 26.54
N THR A 259 1.55 -7.08 26.82
CA THR A 259 2.29 -6.26 25.86
C THR A 259 3.65 -6.87 25.55
N GLU A 260 4.38 -7.30 26.59
CA GLU A 260 5.69 -7.93 26.41
C GLU A 260 5.61 -9.22 25.57
N ARG A 261 4.51 -9.99 25.72
CA ARG A 261 4.25 -11.18 24.91
C ARG A 261 4.03 -10.82 23.44
N ILE A 262 3.21 -9.81 23.16
CA ILE A 262 2.93 -9.35 21.80
C ILE A 262 4.22 -8.85 21.15
N ASP A 263 5.01 -8.07 21.88
CA ASP A 263 6.28 -7.52 21.41
C ASP A 263 7.28 -8.64 21.08
N ARG A 264 7.37 -9.67 21.92
CA ARG A 264 8.27 -10.82 21.67
C ARG A 264 7.85 -11.63 20.45
N ILE A 265 6.54 -11.83 20.24
CA ILE A 265 6.01 -12.51 19.04
C ILE A 265 6.27 -11.64 17.79
N ALA A 266 5.99 -10.35 17.88
CA ALA A 266 6.17 -9.42 16.77
C ALA A 266 7.65 -9.34 16.36
N ALA A 267 8.57 -9.24 17.33
CA ALA A 267 10.01 -9.24 17.08
C ALA A 267 10.49 -10.52 16.40
N ALA A 268 10.03 -11.69 16.86
CA ALA A 268 10.37 -12.97 16.25
C ALA A 268 9.84 -13.08 14.81
N ARG A 269 8.57 -12.74 14.57
CA ARG A 269 7.96 -12.74 13.24
C ARG A 269 8.63 -11.75 12.28
N ALA A 270 9.03 -10.58 12.77
CA ALA A 270 9.78 -9.60 11.99
C ALA A 270 11.16 -10.12 11.60
N SER A 271 11.83 -10.88 12.49
CA SER A 271 13.09 -11.54 12.17
C SER A 271 12.92 -12.60 11.07
N ASP A 272 11.94 -13.49 11.20
CA ASP A 272 11.64 -14.52 10.20
C ASP A 272 11.33 -13.91 8.82
N LEU A 273 10.52 -12.85 8.77
CA LEU A 273 10.19 -12.14 7.53
C LEU A 273 11.43 -11.53 6.86
N ARG A 274 12.33 -10.93 7.63
CA ARG A 274 13.58 -10.37 7.10
C ARG A 274 14.48 -11.48 6.54
N GLN A 275 14.63 -12.59 7.26
CA GLN A 275 15.42 -13.72 6.78
C GLN A 275 14.84 -14.32 5.49
N ASN A 276 13.51 -14.44 5.39
CA ASN A 276 12.84 -14.90 4.17
C ASN A 276 13.04 -13.93 3.00
N ARG A 277 13.05 -12.62 3.25
CA ARG A 277 13.37 -11.62 2.22
C ARG A 277 14.83 -11.73 1.76
N TYR A 278 15.78 -11.89 2.66
CA TYR A 278 17.19 -12.08 2.30
C TYR A 278 17.41 -13.38 1.53
N ALA A 279 16.79 -14.47 1.96
CA ALA A 279 16.82 -15.74 1.25
C ALA A 279 16.24 -15.62 -0.17
N ALA A 280 15.12 -14.91 -0.34
CA ALA A 280 14.54 -14.63 -1.66
C ALA A 280 15.45 -13.80 -2.57
N TRP A 281 16.34 -12.98 -1.99
CA TRP A 281 17.36 -12.22 -2.72
C TRP A 281 18.67 -12.99 -2.91
N GLY A 282 18.78 -14.23 -2.43
CA GLY A 282 20.00 -15.03 -2.53
C GLY A 282 21.12 -14.62 -1.58
N VAL A 283 20.82 -13.79 -0.57
CA VAL A 283 21.78 -13.37 0.45
C VAL A 283 21.70 -14.34 1.63
N ARG A 284 22.82 -14.99 1.96
CA ARG A 284 22.98 -15.90 3.10
C ARG A 284 24.02 -15.37 4.08
#